data_AF-A0AAU5BWW8-F1
#
_entry.id   AF-A0AAU5BWW8-F1
#
_cell.length_a   1.000
_cell.length_b   1.000
_cell.length_c   1.000
_cell.angle_alpha   90.00
_cell.angle_beta   90.00
_cell.angle_gamma   90.00
#
_symmetry.space_group_name_H-M   'P 1'
#
loop_
_entity.id
_entity.type
_entity.pdbx_description
1 polymer ?
#
loop_
_entity_poly.entity_id
_entity_poly.type
_entity_poly.pdbx_seq_one_letter_code
_entity_poly.pdbx_strand_id
1 'polypeptide(L)'
;MNEPTPEQLAAGEVHGLTPPMCAFLRGETTEELQADAVAFIEAFGTPEPPAPAPRSGGPRGVDVGSNGGRGTLSAGAALYRERHQIDEDGNRPAKKPIPTGNRNPFAEAGYTLER
;
A
#
# COMPACT_ATOMS: atom_id res chain seq x y z
N MET A 1 -11.29 23.25 -16.61
CA MET A 1 -10.65 22.00 -17.06
C MET A 1 -11.77 21.16 -17.64
N ASN A 2 -11.73 20.84 -18.92
CA ASN A 2 -12.70 19.90 -19.48
C ASN A 2 -12.30 18.51 -18.99
N GLU A 3 -13.24 17.79 -18.39
CA GLU A 3 -13.03 16.40 -17.99
C GLU A 3 -13.03 15.54 -19.27
N PRO A 4 -12.05 14.64 -19.45
CA PRO A 4 -12.02 13.75 -20.60
C PRO A 4 -13.21 12.79 -20.56
N THR A 5 -13.82 12.51 -21.71
CA THR A 5 -14.85 11.50 -21.80
C THR A 5 -14.25 10.10 -21.51
N PRO A 6 -15.07 9.12 -21.10
CA PRO A 6 -14.59 7.76 -20.88
C PRO A 6 -13.90 7.16 -22.11
N GLU A 7 -14.37 7.51 -23.31
CA GLU A 7 -13.82 7.04 -24.59
C GLU A 7 -12.46 7.67 -24.88
N GLN A 8 -12.29 8.97 -24.60
CA GLN A 8 -10.99 9.65 -24.69
C GLN A 8 -9.98 9.06 -23.70
N LEU A 9 -10.42 8.71 -22.50
CA LEU A 9 -9.58 8.02 -21.51
C LEU A 9 -9.14 6.65 -22.02
N ALA A 10 -10.07 5.84 -22.53
CA ALA A 10 -9.75 4.51 -23.05
C ALA A 10 -8.79 4.57 -24.25
N ALA A 11 -9.00 5.51 -25.18
CA ALA A 11 -8.10 5.70 -26.31
C ALA A 11 -6.70 6.15 -25.85
N GLY A 12 -6.63 7.13 -24.94
CA GLY A 12 -5.35 7.62 -24.43
C GLY A 12 -4.59 6.62 -23.56
N GLU A 13 -5.28 5.80 -22.76
CA GLU A 13 -4.66 4.80 -21.87
C GLU A 13 -3.89 3.74 -22.66
N VAL A 14 -4.42 3.29 -23.81
CA VAL A 14 -3.74 2.36 -24.73
C VAL A 14 -2.37 2.89 -25.17
N HIS A 15 -2.24 4.21 -25.25
CA HIS A 15 -1.04 4.90 -25.71
C HIS A 15 -0.23 5.53 -24.57
N GLY A 16 -0.62 5.31 -23.31
CA GLY A 16 0.09 5.84 -22.13
C GLY A 16 -0.11 7.33 -21.90
N LEU A 17 -1.15 7.95 -22.47
CA LEU A 17 -1.50 9.34 -22.23
C LEU A 17 -2.07 9.54 -20.82
N THR A 18 -1.74 10.68 -20.22
CA THR A 18 -2.28 11.06 -18.91
C THR A 18 -3.73 11.56 -19.07
N PRO A 19 -4.60 11.42 -18.04
CA PRO A 19 -5.97 11.94 -18.10
C PRO A 19 -6.11 13.40 -18.59
N PRO A 20 -5.27 14.38 -18.17
CA PRO A 20 -5.36 15.73 -18.73
C PRO A 20 -4.94 15.80 -20.20
N MET A 21 -4.08 14.90 -20.70
CA MET A 21 -3.74 14.81 -22.12
C MET A 21 -4.89 14.25 -22.95
N CYS A 22 -5.63 13.26 -22.42
CA CYS A 22 -6.81 12.70 -23.08
C CYS A 22 -7.89 13.76 -23.37
N ALA A 23 -8.00 14.80 -22.53
CA ALA A 23 -8.96 15.88 -22.72
C ALA A 23 -8.66 16.77 -23.94
N PHE A 24 -7.47 16.65 -24.55
CA PHE A 24 -7.11 17.37 -25.78
C PHE A 24 -7.46 16.60 -27.06
N LEU A 25 -7.85 15.32 -26.96
CA LEU A 25 -8.24 14.51 -28.11
C LEU A 25 -9.55 15.03 -28.70
N ARG A 26 -9.59 15.23 -30.01
CA ARG A 26 -10.72 15.86 -30.73
C ARG A 26 -11.56 14.89 -31.57
N GLY A 27 -11.16 13.62 -31.67
CA GLY A 27 -11.92 12.62 -32.41
C GLY A 27 -13.34 12.42 -31.87
N GLU A 28 -14.29 12.17 -32.77
CA GLU A 28 -15.69 11.89 -32.41
C GLU A 28 -15.97 10.39 -32.36
N THR A 29 -15.16 9.59 -33.04
CA THR A 29 -15.24 8.12 -33.04
C THR A 29 -14.05 7.50 -32.34
N THR A 30 -14.17 6.24 -31.95
CA THR A 30 -13.07 5.49 -31.33
C THR A 30 -11.85 5.37 -32.23
N GLU A 31 -12.04 5.20 -33.53
CA GLU A 31 -10.94 5.15 -34.50
C GLU A 31 -10.24 6.49 -34.65
N GLU A 32 -11.00 7.59 -34.71
CA GLU A 32 -10.44 8.95 -34.77
C GLU A 32 -9.69 9.32 -33.50
N LEU A 33 -10.20 8.93 -32.32
CA LEU A 33 -9.54 9.18 -31.04
C LEU A 33 -8.21 8.42 -30.92
N GLN A 34 -8.13 7.19 -31.45
CA GLN A 34 -6.88 6.44 -31.50
C GLN A 34 -5.87 7.09 -32.46
N ALA A 35 -6.30 7.49 -33.65
CA ALA A 35 -5.44 8.17 -34.61
C ALA A 35 -4.93 9.51 -34.05
N ASP A 36 -5.78 10.26 -33.37
CA ASP A 36 -5.43 11.53 -32.74
C ASP A 36 -4.47 11.32 -31.55
N ALA A 37 -4.65 10.26 -30.76
CA ALA A 37 -3.72 9.90 -29.69
C ALA A 37 -2.33 9.54 -30.23
N VAL A 38 -2.25 8.82 -31.36
CA VAL A 38 -0.98 8.54 -32.05
C VAL A 38 -0.34 9.83 -32.55
N ALA A 39 -1.10 10.69 -33.23
CA ALA A 39 -0.61 11.99 -33.72
C ALA A 39 -0.13 12.89 -32.57
N PHE A 40 -0.81 12.84 -31.43
CA PHE A 40 -0.45 13.58 -30.23
C PHE A 40 0.91 13.13 -29.68
N ILE A 41 1.17 11.81 -29.65
CA ILE A 41 2.47 11.27 -29.21
C ILE A 41 3.57 11.57 -30.21
N GLU A 42 3.30 11.52 -31.51
CA GLU A 42 4.28 11.91 -32.53
C GLU A 42 4.66 13.40 -32.42
N ALA A 43 3.69 14.27 -32.12
CA ALA A 43 3.91 15.70 -32.01
C ALA A 43 4.60 16.12 -30.70
N PHE A 44 4.26 15.50 -29.58
CA PHE A 44 4.68 15.94 -28.24
C PHE A 44 5.61 14.95 -27.52
N GLY A 45 5.82 13.76 -28.07
CA GLY A 45 6.58 12.67 -27.46
C GLY A 45 5.77 11.88 -26.43
N THR A 46 6.22 10.67 -26.13
CA THR A 46 5.67 9.87 -25.02
C THR A 46 5.96 10.59 -23.69
N PRO A 47 4.94 10.84 -22.86
CA PRO A 47 5.17 11.42 -21.54
C PRO A 47 6.04 10.46 -20.72
N GLU A 48 7.22 10.92 -20.32
CA GLU A 48 8.07 10.17 -19.40
C GLU A 48 7.32 10.08 -18.05
N PRO A 49 7.18 8.87 -17.46
CA PRO A 49 6.57 8.75 -16.15
C PRO A 49 7.30 9.67 -15.16
N PRO A 50 6.58 10.40 -14.29
CA PRO A 50 7.22 11.30 -13.35
C PRO A 50 8.25 10.52 -12.55
N ALA A 51 9.50 11.02 -12.52
CA ALA A 51 10.55 10.42 -11.74
C ALA A 51 10.04 10.20 -10.30
N PRO A 52 10.22 8.99 -9.73
CA PRO A 52 9.71 8.70 -8.40
C PRO A 52 10.22 9.76 -7.43
N ALA A 53 9.30 10.42 -6.74
CA ALA A 53 9.64 11.50 -5.82
C ALA A 53 10.77 11.04 -4.89
N PRO A 54 11.85 11.85 -4.73
CA PRO A 54 12.95 11.48 -3.87
C PRO A 54 12.41 11.24 -2.47
N ARG A 55 12.53 9.99 -2.01
CA ARG A 55 12.12 9.64 -0.65
C ARG A 55 13.06 10.38 0.30
N SER A 56 12.50 11.27 1.12
CA SER A 56 13.24 11.88 2.21
C SER A 56 13.83 10.77 3.11
N GLY A 57 15.13 10.84 3.40
CA GLY A 57 15.79 9.91 4.34
C GLY A 57 16.95 9.05 3.81
N GLY A 58 17.40 9.26 2.56
CA GLY A 58 18.56 8.52 2.04
C GLY A 58 18.29 7.03 1.75
N PRO A 59 19.32 6.26 1.37
CA PRO A 59 19.16 4.84 1.08
C PRO A 59 18.67 4.10 2.34
N ARG A 60 17.58 3.34 2.20
CA ARG A 60 17.08 2.48 3.28
C ARG A 60 18.19 1.50 3.67
N GLY A 61 18.43 1.34 4.97
CA GLY A 61 19.38 0.36 5.48
C GLY A 61 19.05 -1.06 4.97
N VAL A 62 20.07 -1.92 4.91
CA VAL A 62 19.97 -3.31 4.39
C VAL A 62 18.88 -4.15 5.08
N ASP A 63 18.47 -3.75 6.28
CA ASP A 63 17.38 -4.38 7.05
C ASP A 63 15.99 -4.16 6.42
N VAL A 64 15.83 -3.15 5.56
CA VAL A 64 14.57 -2.78 4.90
C VAL A 64 14.69 -3.02 3.39
N GLY A 65 15.05 -4.26 3.02
CA GLY A 65 15.12 -4.69 1.62
C GLY A 65 13.74 -4.72 0.96
N SER A 66 13.59 -4.05 -0.19
CA SER A 66 12.35 -4.01 -0.99
C SER A 66 12.11 -5.24 -1.86
N ASN A 67 12.97 -6.26 -1.80
CA ASN A 67 12.72 -7.55 -2.44
C ASN A 67 13.57 -8.64 -1.77
N GLY A 68 12.91 -9.63 -1.16
CA GLY A 68 13.53 -10.91 -0.76
C GLY A 68 14.25 -10.98 0.60
N GLY A 69 14.44 -9.87 1.32
CA GLY A 69 15.01 -9.87 2.68
C GLY A 69 13.93 -9.94 3.76
N ARG A 70 14.33 -10.22 5.02
CA ARG A 70 13.50 -10.34 6.26
C ARG A 70 12.47 -9.22 6.53
N GLY A 71 12.38 -8.20 5.68
CA GLY A 71 11.43 -7.09 5.74
C GLY A 71 10.11 -7.31 4.99
N THR A 72 9.82 -8.50 4.44
CA THR A 72 8.48 -8.79 3.90
C THR A 72 7.46 -8.98 5.02
N LEU A 73 6.20 -8.61 4.75
CA LEU A 73 5.09 -8.69 5.73
C LEU A 73 4.91 -10.13 6.26
N SER A 74 5.09 -11.14 5.40
CA SER A 74 5.05 -12.55 5.75
C SER A 74 6.22 -13.00 6.62
N ALA A 75 7.45 -12.54 6.33
CA ALA A 75 8.62 -12.82 7.15
C ALA A 75 8.52 -12.17 8.54
N GLY A 76 8.00 -10.94 8.60
CA GLY A 76 7.74 -10.25 9.87
C GLY A 76 6.68 -10.96 10.72
N ALA A 77 5.61 -11.44 10.10
CA ALA A 77 4.57 -12.22 10.79
C ALA A 77 5.12 -13.53 11.35
N ALA A 78 5.96 -14.25 10.60
CA ALA A 78 6.60 -15.48 11.06
C ALA A 78 7.52 -15.25 12.27
N LEU A 79 8.38 -14.22 12.22
CA LEU A 79 9.25 -13.84 13.34
C LEU A 79 8.48 -13.37 14.58
N TYR A 80 7.33 -12.71 14.38
CA TYR A 80 6.46 -12.35 15.49
C TYR A 80 5.85 -13.59 16.15
N ARG A 81 5.37 -14.55 15.37
CA ARG A 81 4.81 -15.81 15.88
C ARG A 81 5.85 -16.60 16.68
N GLU A 82 7.07 -16.72 16.14
CA GLU A 82 8.19 -17.40 16.81
C GLU A 82 8.52 -16.77 18.17
N ARG A 83 8.68 -15.44 18.22
CA ARG A 83 8.98 -14.72 19.47
C ARG A 83 7.88 -14.83 20.52
N HIS A 84 6.62 -14.92 20.08
CA HIS A 84 5.46 -14.94 20.97
C HIS A 84 4.86 -16.32 21.17
N GLN A 85 5.54 -17.38 20.68
CA GLN A 85 5.09 -18.77 20.77
C GLN A 85 3.63 -18.93 20.29
N ILE A 86 3.30 -18.25 19.19
CA ILE A 86 1.98 -18.32 18.58
C ILE A 86 2.04 -19.45 17.54
N ASP A 87 1.09 -20.37 17.60
CA ASP A 87 0.97 -21.45 16.62
C ASP A 87 0.53 -20.93 15.23
N GLU A 88 0.48 -21.82 14.23
CA GLU A 88 0.07 -21.45 12.88
C GLU A 88 -1.39 -20.96 12.81
N ASP A 89 -2.22 -21.38 13.77
CA ASP A 89 -3.63 -21.02 13.93
C ASP A 89 -3.84 -19.70 14.71
N GLY A 90 -2.76 -19.07 15.18
CA GLY A 90 -2.82 -17.79 15.90
C GLY A 90 -3.07 -17.90 17.41
N ASN A 91 -3.08 -19.11 17.97
CA ASN A 91 -3.28 -19.36 19.39
C ASN A 91 -1.96 -19.38 20.15
N ARG A 92 -2.00 -18.91 21.39
CA ARG A 92 -0.88 -19.04 22.34
C ARG A 92 -1.07 -20.30 23.19
N PRO A 93 0.02 -20.97 23.60
CA PRO A 93 -0.08 -22.06 24.57
C PRO A 93 -0.78 -21.57 25.83
N ALA A 94 -1.65 -22.40 26.39
CA ALA A 94 -2.36 -22.11 27.62
C ALA A 94 -1.36 -21.73 28.72
N LYS A 95 -1.44 -20.50 29.20
CA LYS A 95 -0.55 -20.00 30.25
C LYS A 95 -0.76 -20.87 31.49
N LYS A 96 0.31 -21.49 32.00
CA LYS A 96 0.23 -22.27 33.25
C LYS A 96 -0.47 -21.43 34.32
N PRO A 97 -1.42 -21.99 35.08
CA PRO A 97 -2.09 -21.24 36.14
C PRO A 97 -1.03 -20.67 37.07
N ILE A 98 -1.03 -19.34 37.18
CA ILE A 98 -0.12 -18.64 38.09
C ILE A 98 -0.52 -19.11 39.50
N PRO A 99 0.39 -19.70 40.29
CA PRO A 99 0.07 -20.12 41.64
C PRO A 99 -0.42 -18.90 42.43
N THR A 100 -1.69 -18.91 42.81
CA THR A 100 -2.36 -17.83 43.54
C THR A 100 -1.92 -17.75 45.01
N GLY A 101 -1.05 -18.66 45.45
CA GLY A 101 -0.56 -18.74 46.83
C GLY A 101 0.41 -17.63 47.26
N ASN A 102 0.96 -16.85 46.32
CA ASN A 102 1.88 -15.74 46.61
C ASN A 102 1.23 -14.35 46.44
N ARG A 103 -0.06 -14.23 46.72
CA ARG A 103 -0.71 -12.90 46.80
C ARG A 103 -0.41 -12.28 48.16
N ASN A 104 -0.03 -11.00 48.15
CA ASN A 104 0.17 -10.22 49.36
C ASN A 104 -1.15 -10.21 50.17
N PRO A 105 -1.17 -10.69 51.43
CA PRO A 105 -2.39 -10.73 52.25
C PRO A 105 -2.94 -9.34 52.58
N PHE A 106 -2.15 -8.27 52.38
CA PHE A 106 -2.55 -6.88 52.58
C PHE A 106 -2.99 -6.16 51.31
N ALA A 107 -3.10 -6.86 50.17
CA ALA A 107 -3.55 -6.25 48.92
C ALA A 107 -5.07 -6.11 48.90
N GLU A 108 -5.58 -4.94 49.28
CA GLU A 108 -6.99 -4.57 49.10
C GLU A 108 -7.25 -4.15 47.64
N ALA A 109 -8.23 -4.78 46.99
CA ALA A 109 -8.68 -4.42 45.64
C ALA A 109 -9.64 -3.22 45.72
N GLY A 110 -9.09 -2.01 45.87
CA GLY A 110 -9.88 -0.79 46.05
C GLY A 110 -10.06 0.03 44.77
N TYR A 111 -11.26 -0.01 44.17
CA TYR A 111 -12.02 1.22 43.92
C TYR A 111 -13.51 0.88 43.78
N THR A 112 -14.35 1.54 44.59
CA THR A 112 -15.81 1.54 44.45
C THR A 112 -16.19 2.68 43.52
N LEU A 113 -16.73 2.35 42.34
CA LEU A 113 -17.46 3.33 41.53
C LEU A 113 -18.85 3.49 42.16
N GLU A 114 -19.04 4.53 42.96
CA GLU A 114 -20.38 4.99 43.33
C GLU A 114 -21.10 5.47 42.07
N ARG A 115 -22.38 5.11 41.96
CA ARG A 115 -23.21 5.23 40.76
C ARG A 115 -24.08 6.48 40.80
#